data_AF-A0A316WCU1-F1
#
_entry.id   AF-A0A316WCU1-F1
#
_cell.length_a   1.000
_cell.length_b   1.000
_cell.length_c   1.000
_cell.angle_alpha   90.00
_cell.angle_beta   90.00
_cell.angle_gamma   90.00
#
_symmetry.space_group_name_H-M   'P 1'
#
loop_
_entity.id
_entity.type
_entity.pdbx_description
1 polymer ?
#
loop_
_entity_poly.entity_id
_entity_poly.type
_entity_poly.pdbx_seq_one_letter_code
_entity_poly.pdbx_strand_id
1 'polypeptide(L)' 'MASVEASGTFAIGGDLTVHRLGFGAMRITGPGIWGDPPDRDKA' A
#
# COMPACT_ATOMS: atom_id res chain seq x y z
N MET A 1 -15.46 -2.99 -10.33
CA MET A 1 -14.36 -3.09 -9.33
C MET A 1 -14.17 -4.57 -9.06
N ALA A 2 -12.95 -5.09 -9.18
CA ALA A 2 -12.72 -6.52 -8.95
C ALA A 2 -12.88 -6.83 -7.45
N SER A 3 -13.58 -7.92 -7.14
CA SER A 3 -13.82 -8.41 -5.78
C SER A 3 -12.66 -9.29 -5.32
N VAL A 4 -12.30 -9.25 -4.04
CA VAL A 4 -11.11 -9.92 -3.49
C VAL A 4 -11.29 -11.44 -3.36
N GLU A 5 -12.51 -11.95 -3.39
CA GLU A 5 -12.84 -13.34 -3.14
C GLU A 5 -12.41 -14.26 -4.29
N ALA A 6 -12.19 -13.72 -5.49
CA ALA A 6 -11.53 -14.44 -6.59
C ALA A 6 -10.01 -14.63 -6.36
N SER A 7 -9.41 -13.93 -5.41
CA SER A 7 -7.96 -13.96 -5.11
C SER A 7 -7.53 -15.14 -4.24
N GLY A 8 -8.49 -15.94 -3.76
CA GLY A 8 -8.26 -16.98 -2.77
C GLY A 8 -7.91 -16.43 -1.38
N THR A 9 -7.64 -17.35 -0.46
CA THR A 9 -7.24 -17.05 0.93
C THR A 9 -6.09 -17.93 1.40
N PHE A 10 -5.39 -17.48 2.43
CA PHE A 10 -4.37 -18.25 3.13
C PHE A 10 -4.27 -17.84 4.60
N ALA A 11 -3.72 -18.72 5.44
CA ALA A 11 -3.54 -18.45 6.87
C ALA A 11 -2.17 -17.81 7.15
N ILE A 12 -2.17 -16.70 7.90
CA ILE A 12 -1.00 -16.12 8.56
C ILE A 12 -1.01 -16.64 10.00
N GLY A 13 0.11 -17.19 10.49
CA GLY A 13 0.19 -17.71 11.87
C GLY A 13 -0.61 -18.98 12.14
N GLY A 14 -1.33 -19.52 11.14
CA GLY A 14 -2.16 -20.72 11.26
C GLY A 14 -3.62 -20.44 11.63
N ASP A 15 -3.94 -19.21 12.06
CA ASP A 15 -5.26 -18.83 12.56
C ASP A 15 -5.84 -17.57 11.89
N LEU A 16 -5.00 -16.68 11.34
CA LEU A 16 -5.47 -15.48 10.65
C LEU A 16 -5.64 -15.73 9.15
N THR A 17 -6.86 -15.98 8.69
CA THR A 17 -7.17 -16.11 7.26
C THR A 17 -7.23 -14.75 6.58
N VAL A 18 -6.48 -14.56 5.49
CA VAL A 18 -6.43 -13.32 4.71
C VAL A 18 -6.63 -13.57 3.22
N HIS A 19 -7.07 -12.54 2.49
CA HIS A 19 -7.09 -12.53 1.03
C HIS A 19 -5.76 -12.05 0.45
N ARG A 20 -5.41 -12.55 -0.73
CA ARG A 20 -4.26 -12.04 -1.49
C ARG A 20 -4.62 -10.74 -2.18
N LEU A 21 -3.85 -9.68 -1.93
CA LEU A 21 -3.98 -8.39 -2.61
C LEU A 21 -2.60 -7.91 -3.08
N GLY A 22 -2.57 -7.26 -4.24
CA GLY A 22 -1.39 -6.55 -4.73
C GLY A 22 -1.62 -5.04 -4.67
N PHE A 23 -0.75 -4.31 -3.98
CA PHE A 23 -0.78 -2.85 -3.91
C PHE A 23 0.60 -2.29 -4.25
N GLY A 24 0.70 -1.46 -5.29
CA GLY A 24 1.95 -0.80 -5.67
C GLY A 24 2.27 0.36 -4.74
N ALA A 25 3.45 0.36 -4.12
CA ALA A 25 3.82 1.30 -3.06
C ALA A 25 4.83 2.37 -3.48
N MET A 26 5.12 2.54 -4.78
CA MET A 26 5.97 3.63 -5.23
C MET A 26 5.29 4.96 -4.85
N ARG A 27 5.89 5.70 -3.92
CA ARG A 27 5.39 6.96 -3.33
C ARG A 27 4.37 6.82 -2.18
N ILE A 28 4.47 5.77 -1.35
CA ILE A 28 3.60 5.66 -0.16
C ILE A 28 3.97 6.66 0.97
N THR A 29 5.27 6.93 1.21
CA THR A 29 5.80 7.99 2.11
C THR A 29 7.26 8.34 1.78
N GLY A 30 7.78 9.47 2.30
CA GLY A 30 9.21 9.86 2.26
C GLY A 30 9.48 11.27 1.73
N PRO A 31 10.64 11.91 1.97
CA PRO A 31 10.93 13.27 1.50
C PRO A 31 10.67 13.47 -0.01
N GLY A 32 9.94 14.52 -0.40
CA GLY A 32 9.51 14.76 -1.79
C GLY A 32 8.34 13.87 -2.26
N ILE A 33 7.89 12.93 -1.43
CA ILE A 33 6.62 12.20 -1.47
C ILE A 33 5.68 12.71 -0.35
N TRP A 34 6.29 13.02 0.79
CA TRP A 34 5.73 13.35 2.09
C TRP A 34 6.69 14.30 2.83
N GLY A 35 6.14 15.32 3.51
CA GLY A 35 6.89 16.45 4.07
C GLY A 35 6.89 17.68 3.15
N ASP A 36 7.35 18.83 3.65
CA ASP A 36 7.36 20.09 2.89
C ASP A 36 8.31 20.02 1.68
N PRO A 37 8.02 20.79 0.61
CA PRO A 37 8.92 20.87 -0.53
C PRO A 37 10.30 21.38 -0.07
N PRO A 38 11.38 20.88 -0.71
CA PRO A 38 12.75 21.21 -0.29
C PRO A 38 13.09 22.69 -0.47
N ASP A 39 12.31 23.42 -1.27
CA ASP A 39 12.35 24.87 -1.43
C ASP A 39 10.90 25.39 -1.36
N ARG A 40 10.60 26.27 -0.40
CA ARG A 40 9.24 26.80 -0.19
C ARG A 40 8.89 27.95 -1.13
N ASP A 41 9.90 28.66 -1.64
CA ASP A 41 9.70 29.80 -2.54
C ASP A 41 9.59 29.35 -4.01
N LYS A 42 10.07 28.14 -4.31
CA LYS A 42 9.93 27.46 -5.61
C LYS A 42 8.87 26.36 -5.64
N ALA A 43 8.04 26.28 -4.60
CA ALA A 43 6.91 25.36 -4.53
C ALA A 43 5.80 25.76 -5.52
#